data_AF-A0A4V1T0V2-F1
#
_entry.id   AF-A0A4V1T0V2-F1
#
_cell.length_a   1.000
_cell.length_b   1.000
_cell.length_c   1.000
_cell.angle_alpha   90.00
_cell.angle_beta   90.00
_cell.angle_gamma   90.00
#
_symmetry.space_group_name_H-M   'P 1'
#
loop_
_entity.id
_entity.type
_entity.pdbx_description
1 polymer ?
#
loop_
_entity_poly.entity_id
_entity_poly.type
_entity_poly.pdbx_seq_one_letter_code
_entity_poly.pdbx_strand_id
1 'polypeptide(L)'
;MSMENRSVNSSVNIYATPEELWDTLTNPSKIIQYLGAHTQTDWAEGSTITWDGEMQGVKFHNKGKVLESKPNEILKFTYWSGMG
;
A
#
# COMPACT_ATOMS: atom_id res chain seq x y z
N MET A 1 -1.42 -3.55 -29.69
CA MET A 1 -1.93 -4.46 -28.64
C MET A 1 -2.79 -3.65 -27.69
N SER A 2 -4.08 -3.94 -27.59
CA SER A 2 -4.97 -3.32 -26.60
C SER A 2 -4.77 -3.98 -25.25
N MET A 3 -4.48 -3.19 -24.20
CA MET A 3 -4.47 -3.69 -22.83
C MET A 3 -5.90 -3.90 -22.37
N GLU A 4 -6.23 -5.12 -21.94
CA GLU A 4 -7.53 -5.43 -21.35
C GLU A 4 -7.54 -4.94 -19.90
N ASN A 5 -8.51 -4.09 -19.55
CA ASN A 5 -8.65 -3.59 -18.19
C ASN A 5 -9.46 -4.59 -17.36
N ARG A 6 -8.85 -5.17 -16.31
CA ARG A 6 -9.49 -6.15 -15.43
C ARG A 6 -9.56 -5.59 -14.02
N SER A 7 -10.70 -5.78 -13.35
CA SER A 7 -10.94 -5.31 -11.98
C SER A 7 -11.43 -6.46 -11.09
N VAL A 8 -10.95 -6.49 -9.85
CA VAL A 8 -11.40 -7.42 -8.80
C VAL A 8 -11.78 -6.60 -7.57
N ASN A 9 -12.85 -7.00 -6.87
CA ASN A 9 -13.28 -6.41 -5.60
C ASN A 9 -13.43 -7.53 -4.55
N SER A 10 -13.00 -7.25 -3.32
CA SER A 10 -13.15 -8.14 -2.17
C SER A 10 -13.34 -7.32 -0.90
N SER A 11 -14.01 -7.90 0.09
CA SER A 11 -14.33 -7.27 1.38
C SER A 11 -14.24 -8.28 2.51
N VAL A 12 -13.75 -7.84 3.67
CA VAL A 12 -13.68 -8.64 4.90
C VAL A 12 -14.11 -7.79 6.09
N ASN A 13 -14.74 -8.40 7.08
CA ASN A 13 -15.11 -7.74 8.33
C ASN A 13 -13.95 -7.83 9.33
N ILE A 14 -13.53 -6.70 9.88
CA ILE A 14 -12.46 -6.59 10.88
C ILE A 14 -13.06 -5.94 12.13
N TYR A 15 -12.83 -6.53 13.30
CA TYR A 15 -13.31 -6.03 14.58
C TYR A 15 -12.28 -5.04 15.18
N ALA A 16 -12.27 -3.81 14.66
CA ALA A 16 -11.36 -2.74 15.06
C ALA A 16 -12.03 -1.37 14.84
N THR A 17 -11.52 -0.31 15.46
CA THR A 17 -11.97 1.05 15.13
C THR A 17 -11.36 1.55 13.83
N PRO A 18 -11.98 2.53 13.14
CA PRO A 18 -11.40 3.17 11.97
C PRO A 18 -9.98 3.72 12.20
N GLU A 19 -9.71 4.26 13.39
CA GLU A 19 -8.40 4.82 13.77
C GLU A 19 -7.33 3.73 13.91
N GLU A 20 -7.66 2.60 14.54
CA GLU A 20 -6.76 1.45 14.66
C GLU A 20 -6.42 0.87 13.29
N LEU A 21 -7.43 0.79 12.41
CA LEU A 21 -7.25 0.32 11.04
C LEU A 21 -6.41 1.31 10.22
N TRP A 22 -6.69 2.61 10.34
CA TRP A 22 -5.92 3.64 9.65
C TRP A 22 -4.45 3.61 10.05
N ASP A 23 -4.15 3.63 11.36
CA ASP A 23 -2.77 3.53 11.85
C ASP A 23 -2.11 2.23 11.35
N THR A 24 -2.83 1.11 11.32
CA THR A 24 -2.29 -0.14 10.76
C THR A 24 -1.94 -0.04 9.28
N LEU A 25 -2.75 0.67 8.49
CA LEU A 25 -2.54 0.83 7.05
C LEU A 25 -1.50 1.90 6.69
N THR A 26 -1.25 2.89 7.56
CA THR A 26 -0.38 4.03 7.25
C THR A 26 0.91 4.09 8.08
N ASN A 27 1.04 3.33 9.16
CA ASN A 27 2.22 3.36 10.02
C ASN A 27 3.31 2.39 9.51
N PRO A 28 4.50 2.87 9.10
CA PRO A 28 5.57 2.00 8.59
C PRO A 28 5.97 0.87 9.56
N SER A 29 5.91 1.11 10.88
CA SER A 29 6.23 0.11 11.90
C SER A 29 5.18 -1.00 12.02
N LYS A 30 3.96 -0.78 11.51
CA LYS A 30 2.91 -1.81 11.40
C LYS A 30 2.90 -2.47 10.03
N ILE A 31 3.08 -1.69 8.96
CA ILE A 31 3.08 -2.19 7.58
C ILE A 31 4.13 -3.28 7.37
N ILE A 32 5.33 -3.10 7.94
CA ILE A 32 6.41 -4.10 7.86
C ILE A 32 5.98 -5.50 8.34
N GLN A 33 5.02 -5.61 9.28
CA GLN A 33 4.63 -6.87 9.89
C GLN A 33 3.77 -7.75 8.98
N TYR A 34 2.96 -7.15 8.10
CA TYR A 34 2.07 -7.89 7.20
C TYR A 34 2.47 -7.81 5.73
N LEU A 35 3.20 -6.76 5.33
CA LEU A 35 3.69 -6.62 3.95
C LEU A 35 5.15 -7.07 3.80
N GLY A 36 5.94 -7.11 4.88
CA GLY A 36 7.37 -7.43 4.82
C GLY A 36 8.22 -6.39 4.08
N ALA A 37 7.67 -5.19 3.84
CA ALA A 37 8.32 -4.11 3.12
C ALA A 37 8.43 -2.85 3.99
N HIS A 38 9.57 -2.17 3.91
CA HIS A 38 9.76 -0.84 4.43
C HIS A 38 8.99 0.13 3.54
N THR A 39 7.97 0.76 4.11
CA THR A 39 7.11 1.70 3.39
C THR A 39 7.56 3.13 3.67
N GLN A 40 7.79 3.91 2.61
CA GLN A 40 8.13 5.34 2.74
C GLN A 40 7.13 6.18 1.95
N THR A 41 6.39 7.03 2.68
CA THR A 41 5.48 8.05 2.16
C THR A 41 4.97 8.89 3.34
N ASP A 42 4.51 10.10 3.07
CA ASP A 42 3.79 10.96 4.02
C ASP A 42 2.26 10.76 3.94
N TRP A 43 1.79 9.90 3.03
CA TRP A 43 0.38 9.63 2.74
C TRP A 43 -0.45 10.86 2.29
N ALA A 44 0.20 11.96 1.91
CA ALA A 44 -0.49 13.08 1.30
C ALA A 44 -0.92 12.74 -0.14
N GLU A 45 -2.04 13.31 -0.59
CA GLU A 45 -2.50 13.12 -1.97
C GLU A 45 -1.43 13.58 -2.97
N GLY A 46 -1.14 12.74 -3.97
CA GLY A 46 -0.08 12.96 -4.96
C GLY A 46 1.31 12.47 -4.53
N SER A 47 1.51 12.13 -3.26
CA SER A 47 2.81 11.65 -2.77
C SER A 47 3.23 10.33 -3.38
N THR A 48 4.54 10.18 -3.55
CA THR A 48 5.14 8.92 -3.98
C THR A 48 5.19 7.94 -2.81
N ILE A 49 4.94 6.67 -3.09
CA ILE A 49 5.08 5.58 -2.13
C ILE A 49 6.18 4.65 -2.62
N THR A 50 7.09 4.25 -1.74
CA THR A 50 8.00 3.13 -1.98
C THR A 50 7.72 1.99 -1.01
N TRP A 51 7.88 0.76 -1.50
CA TRP A 51 7.86 -0.45 -0.69
C TRP A 51 9.10 -1.27 -1.01
N ASP A 52 10.06 -1.26 -0.09
CA ASP A 52 11.37 -1.88 -0.26
C ASP A 52 11.53 -3.07 0.68
N GLY A 53 11.95 -4.22 0.14
CA GLY A 53 12.12 -5.42 0.94
C GLY A 53 12.91 -6.51 0.25
N GLU A 54 12.95 -7.68 0.87
CA GLU A 54 13.63 -8.86 0.36
C GLU A 54 12.72 -10.08 0.50
N MET A 55 12.60 -10.84 -0.59
CA MET A 55 11.84 -12.08 -0.63
C MET A 55 12.71 -13.18 -1.22
N GLN A 56 12.94 -14.25 -0.45
CA GLN A 56 13.78 -15.39 -0.86
C GLN A 56 15.18 -14.99 -1.38
N GLY A 57 15.82 -14.01 -0.74
CA GLY A 57 17.14 -13.51 -1.15
C GLY A 57 17.11 -12.49 -2.30
N VAL A 58 15.94 -12.20 -2.88
CA VAL A 58 15.78 -11.23 -3.96
C VAL A 58 15.21 -9.93 -3.40
N LYS A 59 15.96 -8.83 -3.56
CA LYS A 59 15.48 -7.49 -3.22
C LYS A 59 14.42 -7.05 -4.22
N PHE A 60 13.37 -6.41 -3.72
CA PHE A 60 12.35 -5.77 -4.54
C PHE A 60 12.23 -4.29 -4.20
N HIS A 61 11.86 -3.52 -5.23
CA HIS A 61 11.62 -2.08 -5.14
C HIS A 61 10.31 -1.76 -5.84
N ASN A 62 9.21 -1.74 -5.07
CA ASN A 62 7.89 -1.40 -5.60
C ASN A 62 7.61 0.08 -5.37
N LYS A 63 6.82 0.68 -6.26
CA LYS A 63 6.48 2.10 -6.18
C LYS A 63 5.01 2.35 -6.47
N GLY A 64 4.51 3.47 -5.97
CA GLY A 64 3.13 3.89 -6.13
C GLY A 64 2.97 5.40 -5.99
N LYS A 65 1.73 5.84 -6.12
CA LYS A 65 1.31 7.20 -5.80
C LYS A 65 0.01 7.19 -5.02
N VAL A 66 -0.10 8.04 -4.01
CA VAL A 66 -1.35 8.29 -3.31
C VAL A 66 -2.29 9.03 -4.25
N LEU A 67 -3.48 8.47 -4.45
CA LEU A 67 -4.53 9.05 -5.30
C LEU A 67 -5.59 9.78 -4.48
N GLU A 68 -5.88 9.31 -3.28
CA GLU A 68 -6.82 9.94 -2.34
C GLU A 68 -6.45 9.47 -0.92
N SER A 69 -6.45 10.41 0.04
CA SER A 69 -6.15 10.14 1.44
C SER A 69 -7.10 10.93 2.33
N LYS A 70 -8.08 10.25 2.92
CA LYS A 70 -9.03 10.77 3.89
C LYS A 70 -8.89 9.95 5.17
N PRO A 71 -8.26 10.50 6.22
CA PRO A 71 -8.01 9.80 7.48
C PRO A 71 -9.24 9.05 8.00
N ASN A 72 -9.03 7.79 8.37
CA ASN A 72 -10.02 6.86 8.91
C ASN A 72 -11.20 6.50 7.96
N GLU A 73 -11.15 6.90 6.69
CA GLU A 73 -12.24 6.68 5.73
C GLU A 73 -11.78 6.02 4.43
N ILE A 74 -10.84 6.67 3.72
CA ILE A 74 -10.44 6.26 2.36
C ILE A 74 -8.94 6.42 2.19
N LEU A 75 -8.29 5.35 1.75
CA LEU A 75 -6.93 5.38 1.22
C LEU A 75 -6.93 4.71 -0.16
N LYS A 76 -6.57 5.46 -1.20
CA LYS A 76 -6.42 4.94 -2.58
C LYS A 76 -5.02 5.24 -3.08
N PHE A 77 -4.39 4.25 -3.69
CA PHE A 77 -3.07 4.41 -4.27
C PHE A 77 -2.89 3.52 -5.51
N THR A 78 -1.94 3.90 -6.37
CA THR A 78 -1.43 3.01 -7.40
C THR A 78 -0.36 2.10 -6.82
N TYR A 79 -0.21 0.91 -7.40
CA TYR A 79 0.84 -0.02 -7.05
C TYR A 79 1.50 -0.54 -8.33
N TRP A 80 2.81 -0.41 -8.41
CA TRP A 80 3.63 -0.93 -9.49
C TRP A 80 4.72 -1.81 -8.90
N SER A 81 4.66 -3.09 -9.23
CA SER A 81 5.75 -4.01 -8.98
C SER A 81 6.67 -4.06 -10.19
N GLY A 82 7.94 -3.73 -9.98
CA GLY A 82 9.00 -3.98 -10.93
C GLY A 82 9.96 -4.98 -10.32
N MET A 83 10.17 -6.10 -11.00
CA MET A 83 11.44 -6.80 -10.84
C MET A 83 12.44 -6.01 -11.68
N GLY A 84 13.46 -5.46 -11.02
CA GLY A 84 14.63 -4.91 -11.69
C GLY A 84 15.47 -6.04 -12.30
#